data_AF-A0A920K4T4-F1
#
_entry.id   AF-A0A920K4T4-F1
#
_cell.length_a   1.000
_cell.length_b   1.000
_cell.length_c   1.000
_cell.angle_alpha   90.00
_cell.angle_beta   90.00
_cell.angle_gamma   90.00
#
_symmetry.space_group_name_H-M   'P 1'
#
loop_
_entity.id
_entity.type
_entity.pdbx_description
1 polymer ?
#
loop_
_entity_poly.entity_id
_entity_poly.type
_entity_poly.pdbx_seq_one_letter_code
_entity_poly.pdbx_strand_id
1 'polypeptide(L)'
;MVGKWSGTIAIVGKKSDQPSKERLFDFDWFLPELVRFKWLFIVAFLMSLILHGIAFAPIIFIQIALDKVVGYQAMSTLYVLTIGVFFALVFSGIMGYLRDYIVNVFAASLEARMSGDLFDKMLALPIHQMDANSTTRLEDSVQSLTGLKMFISRNVLSATFEAAGLLVFLPILFLYSTLLGFIVLGFAIFLGTSSYIFKNIEKKTIR
;
A
#
# COMPACT_ATOMS: atom_id res chain seq x y z
N MET A 1 18.38 53.42 41.77
CA MET A 1 17.72 53.16 40.46
C MET A 1 17.10 51.77 40.54
N VAL A 2 15.83 51.71 40.93
CA VAL A 2 15.08 50.45 41.12
C VAL A 2 13.92 50.45 40.15
N GLY A 3 13.70 49.33 39.45
CA GLY A 3 12.43 49.04 38.79
C GLY A 3 12.47 49.04 37.27
N LYS A 4 12.98 47.95 36.67
CA LYS A 4 12.46 47.41 35.40
C LYS A 4 12.66 45.89 35.37
N TRP A 5 11.92 45.19 36.23
CA TRP A 5 11.64 43.78 36.02
C TRP A 5 10.14 43.66 35.75
N SER A 6 9.79 43.51 34.48
CA SER A 6 8.42 43.23 34.06
C SER A 6 8.23 41.73 34.25
N GLY A 7 7.40 41.33 35.22
CA GLY A 7 7.22 39.96 35.71
C GLY A 7 6.64 38.96 34.70
N THR A 8 7.14 38.96 33.48
CA THR A 8 6.75 38.05 32.41
C THR A 8 7.73 36.90 32.37
N ILE A 9 7.33 35.78 32.96
CA ILE A 9 8.08 34.53 32.91
C ILE A 9 7.65 33.82 31.62
N ALA A 10 8.46 33.93 30.57
CA ALA A 10 8.23 33.18 29.34
C ALA A 10 8.71 31.74 29.55
N ILE A 11 7.77 30.82 29.75
CA ILE A 11 8.08 29.39 29.85
C ILE A 11 8.40 28.88 28.44
N VAL A 12 9.68 28.79 28.11
CA VAL A 12 10.14 28.13 26.89
C VAL A 12 10.12 26.62 27.14
N GLY A 13 8.94 26.03 26.97
CA GLY A 13 8.83 24.59 26.76
C GLY A 13 9.46 24.26 25.41
N LYS A 14 10.35 23.26 25.37
CA LYS A 14 10.91 22.73 24.12
C LYS A 14 9.75 22.26 23.24
N LYS A 15 9.30 23.12 22.32
CA LYS A 15 8.44 22.72 21.21
C LYS A 15 9.24 21.66 20.46
N SER A 16 8.88 20.39 20.62
CA SER A 16 9.40 19.31 19.78
C SER A 16 8.78 19.47 18.41
N ASP A 17 9.13 20.55 17.72
CA ASP A 17 8.99 20.77 16.29
C ASP A 17 10.08 19.94 15.60
N GLN A 18 10.09 18.63 15.88
CA GLN A 18 10.74 17.73 14.95
C GLN A 18 9.74 17.60 13.80
N PRO A 19 9.98 18.21 12.63
CA PRO A 19 9.20 17.83 11.45
C PRO A 19 9.28 16.32 11.40
N SER A 20 8.13 15.69 11.21
CA SER A 20 7.98 14.26 10.97
C SER A 20 9.10 13.81 10.05
N LYS A 21 10.22 13.39 10.66
CA LYS A 21 11.24 12.62 9.97
C LYS A 21 10.43 11.46 9.47
N GLU A 22 10.27 11.40 8.15
CA GLU A 22 9.83 10.23 7.43
C GLU A 22 10.60 9.04 8.02
N ARG A 23 10.06 8.46 9.09
CA ARG A 23 10.52 7.19 9.62
C ARG A 23 10.04 6.24 8.56
N LEU A 24 10.95 5.97 7.63
CA LEU A 24 10.92 4.79 6.78
C LEU A 24 10.42 3.67 7.65
N PHE A 25 9.29 3.10 7.24
CA PHE A 25 8.55 2.04 7.88
C PHE A 25 9.48 1.14 8.70
N ASP A 26 9.32 1.13 10.02
CA ASP A 26 10.19 0.34 10.90
C ASP A 26 9.71 -1.12 10.80
N PHE A 27 10.35 -1.91 9.94
CA PHE A 27 9.92 -3.27 9.61
C PHE A 27 9.94 -4.21 10.82
N ASP A 28 10.74 -3.89 11.85
CA ASP A 28 10.92 -4.72 13.04
C ASP A 28 9.64 -4.94 13.86
N TRP A 29 8.68 -4.00 13.84
CA TRP A 29 7.39 -4.19 14.52
C TRP A 29 6.30 -4.75 13.59
N PHE A 30 6.41 -4.58 12.27
CA PHE A 30 5.41 -5.04 11.30
C PHE A 30 5.60 -6.50 10.88
N LEU A 31 6.87 -6.92 10.74
CA LEU A 31 7.23 -8.29 10.38
C LEU A 31 6.62 -9.33 11.33
N PRO A 32 6.82 -9.29 12.67
CA PRO A 32 6.33 -10.29 13.61
C PRO A 32 4.81 -10.51 13.54
N GLU A 33 4.03 -9.45 13.32
CA GLU A 33 2.57 -9.53 13.18
C GLU A 33 2.14 -10.24 11.87
N LEU A 34 2.87 -10.02 10.77
CA LEU A 34 2.64 -10.69 9.49
C LEU A 34 2.90 -12.21 9.58
N VAL A 35 3.88 -12.62 10.38
CA VAL A 35 4.28 -14.02 10.60
C VAL A 35 3.17 -14.83 11.29
N ARG A 36 2.26 -14.17 12.02
CA ARG A 36 1.19 -14.81 12.79
C ARG A 36 -0.02 -15.21 11.94
N PHE A 37 -0.29 -14.48 10.86
CA PHE A 37 -1.36 -14.78 9.89
C PHE A 37 -0.83 -15.22 8.52
N LYS A 38 0.30 -15.94 8.51
CA LYS A 38 0.93 -16.45 7.27
C LYS A 38 -0.03 -17.15 6.34
N TRP A 39 -0.99 -17.91 6.87
CA TRP A 39 -1.95 -18.63 6.03
C TRP A 39 -2.83 -17.69 5.20
N LEU A 40 -3.43 -16.66 5.81
CA LEU A 40 -4.23 -15.67 5.09
C LEU A 40 -3.39 -14.89 4.09
N PHE A 41 -2.15 -14.56 4.45
CA PHE A 41 -1.22 -13.88 3.56
C PHE A 41 -0.85 -14.73 2.34
N ILE A 42 -0.52 -16.02 2.53
CA ILE A 42 -0.21 -16.96 1.43
C ILE A 42 -1.42 -17.14 0.52
N VAL A 43 -2.63 -17.26 1.09
CA VAL A 43 -3.86 -17.37 0.30
C VAL A 43 -4.06 -16.10 -0.54
N ALA A 44 -3.95 -14.90 0.05
CA ALA A 44 -4.08 -13.64 -0.68
C ALA A 44 -2.99 -13.47 -1.75
N PHE A 45 -1.77 -13.95 -1.49
CA PHE A 45 -0.66 -13.96 -2.44
C PHE A 45 -0.96 -14.87 -3.64
N LEU A 46 -1.44 -16.09 -3.39
CA LEU A 46 -1.81 -17.04 -4.44
C LEU A 46 -2.99 -16.52 -5.27
N MET A 47 -4.01 -15.93 -4.61
CA MET A 47 -5.13 -15.26 -5.27
C MET A 47 -4.63 -14.16 -6.21
N SER A 48 -3.67 -13.36 -5.76
CA SER A 48 -3.06 -12.29 -6.57
C SER A 48 -2.35 -12.87 -7.79
N LEU A 49 -1.62 -13.96 -7.64
CA LEU A 49 -0.92 -14.62 -8.75
C LEU A 49 -1.90 -15.13 -9.81
N ILE A 50 -3.00 -15.75 -9.38
CA ILE A 50 -4.08 -16.20 -10.26
C ILE A 50 -4.75 -15.02 -10.97
N LEU A 51 -5.06 -13.95 -10.24
CA LEU A 51 -5.67 -12.73 -10.79
C LEU A 51 -4.80 -12.10 -11.89
N HIS A 52 -3.49 -11.98 -11.66
CA HIS A 52 -2.57 -11.45 -12.67
C HIS A 52 -2.46 -12.38 -13.89
N GLY A 53 -2.60 -13.71 -13.71
CA GLY A 53 -2.71 -14.64 -14.84
C GLY A 53 -4.00 -14.44 -15.64
N ILE A 54 -5.13 -14.30 -14.97
CA ILE A 54 -6.43 -14.06 -15.61
C ILE A 54 -6.49 -12.70 -16.31
N ALA A 55 -5.73 -11.71 -15.84
CA ALA A 55 -5.60 -10.40 -16.49
C ALA A 55 -5.08 -10.48 -17.94
N PHE A 56 -4.45 -11.60 -18.34
CA PHE A 56 -4.09 -11.83 -19.75
C PHE A 56 -5.25 -12.25 -20.64
N ALA A 57 -6.37 -12.75 -20.09
CA ALA A 57 -7.48 -13.26 -20.89
C ALA A 57 -8.05 -12.22 -21.86
N PRO A 58 -8.29 -10.94 -21.47
CA PRO A 58 -8.73 -9.91 -22.41
C PRO A 58 -7.69 -9.57 -23.49
N ILE A 59 -6.40 -9.61 -23.15
CA ILE A 59 -5.30 -9.31 -24.09
C ILE A 59 -5.26 -10.39 -25.17
N ILE A 60 -5.28 -11.66 -24.76
CA ILE A 60 -5.32 -12.81 -25.66
C ILE A 60 -6.61 -12.82 -26.49
N PHE A 61 -7.74 -12.42 -25.89
CA PHE A 61 -9.00 -12.27 -26.61
C PHE A 61 -8.87 -11.30 -27.79
N ILE A 62 -8.37 -10.09 -27.53
CA ILE A 62 -8.20 -9.08 -28.58
C ILE A 62 -7.23 -9.59 -29.64
N GLN A 63 -6.13 -10.21 -29.25
CA GLN A 63 -5.15 -10.77 -30.20
C GLN A 63 -5.80 -11.80 -31.13
N ILE A 64 -6.49 -12.80 -30.59
CA ILE A 64 -7.13 -13.85 -31.40
C ILE A 64 -8.30 -13.28 -32.22
N ALA A 65 -9.06 -12.35 -31.67
CA ALA A 65 -10.16 -11.72 -32.38
C ALA A 65 -9.64 -10.95 -33.61
N LEU A 66 -8.58 -10.15 -33.44
CA LEU A 66 -7.99 -9.40 -34.55
C LEU A 66 -7.32 -10.33 -35.57
N ASP A 67 -6.48 -11.26 -35.11
CA ASP A 67 -5.67 -12.08 -36.04
C ASP A 67 -6.50 -13.16 -36.74
N LYS A 68 -7.39 -13.83 -36.00
CA LYS A 68 -8.13 -14.99 -36.53
C LYS A 68 -9.56 -14.65 -36.95
N VAL A 69 -10.30 -13.88 -36.16
CA VAL A 69 -11.73 -13.66 -36.43
C VAL A 69 -11.91 -12.66 -37.56
N VAL A 70 -11.18 -11.53 -37.53
CA VAL A 70 -11.24 -10.55 -38.63
C VAL A 70 -10.64 -11.11 -39.91
N GLY A 71 -9.51 -11.83 -39.81
CA GLY A 71 -8.83 -12.39 -40.99
C GLY A 71 -9.56 -13.56 -41.66
N TYR A 72 -10.10 -14.49 -40.88
CA TYR A 72 -10.66 -15.76 -41.39
C TYR A 72 -12.17 -15.91 -41.19
N GLN A 73 -12.87 -14.84 -40.78
CA GLN A 73 -14.30 -14.85 -40.45
C GLN A 73 -14.70 -15.98 -39.48
N ALA A 74 -13.82 -16.31 -38.54
CA ALA A 74 -13.99 -17.42 -37.59
C ALA A 74 -14.97 -17.06 -36.45
N MET A 75 -16.25 -16.84 -36.78
CA MET A 75 -17.28 -16.40 -35.83
C MET A 75 -17.50 -17.38 -34.67
N SER A 76 -17.39 -18.68 -34.90
CA SER A 76 -17.51 -19.70 -33.85
C SER A 76 -16.45 -19.51 -32.75
N THR A 77 -15.19 -19.26 -33.14
CA THR A 77 -14.10 -18.98 -32.20
C THR A 77 -14.37 -17.73 -31.38
N LEU A 78 -14.95 -16.68 -32.00
CA LEU A 78 -15.28 -15.44 -31.31
C LEU A 78 -16.30 -15.68 -30.18
N TYR A 79 -17.37 -16.42 -30.45
CA TYR A 79 -18.40 -16.70 -29.44
C TYR A 79 -17.85 -17.49 -28.26
N VAL A 80 -17.07 -18.54 -28.53
CA VAL A 80 -16.45 -19.36 -27.47
C VAL A 80 -15.49 -18.52 -26.62
N LEU A 81 -14.64 -17.72 -27.25
CA LEU A 81 -13.67 -16.89 -26.54
C LEU A 81 -14.35 -15.77 -25.75
N THR A 82 -15.41 -15.18 -26.30
CA THR A 82 -16.20 -14.14 -25.61
C THR A 82 -16.82 -14.68 -24.33
N ILE A 83 -17.47 -15.85 -24.40
CA ILE A 83 -18.06 -16.50 -23.23
C ILE A 83 -16.98 -16.86 -22.21
N GLY A 84 -15.86 -17.42 -22.67
CA GLY A 84 -14.73 -17.77 -21.79
C GLY A 84 -14.15 -16.56 -21.06
N VAL A 85 -13.93 -15.45 -21.76
CA VAL A 85 -13.39 -14.21 -21.18
C VAL A 85 -14.42 -13.55 -20.26
N PHE A 86 -15.71 -13.59 -20.61
CA PHE A 86 -16.78 -13.11 -19.74
C PHE A 86 -16.74 -13.83 -18.38
N PHE A 87 -16.70 -15.17 -18.37
CA PHE A 87 -16.57 -15.93 -17.12
C PHE A 87 -15.25 -15.64 -16.39
N ALA A 88 -14.14 -15.51 -17.12
CA ALA A 88 -12.85 -15.17 -16.54
C ALA A 88 -12.88 -13.81 -15.84
N LEU A 89 -13.53 -12.80 -16.43
CA LEU A 89 -13.69 -11.47 -15.84
C LEU A 89 -14.60 -11.49 -14.61
N VAL A 90 -15.72 -12.22 -14.66
CA VAL A 90 -16.61 -12.40 -13.50
C VAL A 90 -15.86 -13.06 -12.35
N PHE A 91 -15.15 -14.15 -12.64
CA PHE A 91 -14.34 -14.86 -11.65
C PHE A 91 -13.22 -13.97 -11.09
N SER A 92 -12.54 -13.21 -11.96
CA SER A 92 -11.54 -12.22 -11.55
C SER A 92 -12.12 -11.16 -10.61
N GLY A 93 -13.35 -10.70 -10.87
CA GLY A 93 -14.04 -9.75 -10.00
C GLY A 93 -14.32 -10.33 -8.62
N ILE A 94 -14.87 -11.54 -8.56
CA ILE A 94 -15.17 -12.23 -7.29
C ILE A 94 -13.89 -12.49 -6.49
N MET A 95 -12.85 -13.02 -7.16
CA MET A 95 -11.58 -13.38 -6.54
C MET A 95 -10.79 -12.13 -6.11
N GLY A 96 -10.88 -11.04 -6.89
CA GLY A 96 -10.33 -9.74 -6.53
C GLY A 96 -11.00 -9.17 -5.29
N TYR A 97 -12.34 -9.20 -5.23
CA TYR A 97 -13.09 -8.78 -4.05
C TYR A 97 -12.70 -9.59 -2.81
N LEU A 98 -12.60 -10.92 -2.94
CA LEU A 98 -12.23 -11.79 -1.83
C LEU A 98 -10.81 -11.51 -1.33
N ARG A 99 -9.86 -11.31 -2.25
CA ARG A 99 -8.50 -10.90 -1.90
C ARG A 99 -8.50 -9.58 -1.13
N ASP A 100 -9.19 -8.57 -1.64
CA ASP A 100 -9.22 -7.24 -1.02
C ASP A 100 -9.90 -7.27 0.36
N TYR A 101 -10.93 -8.11 0.52
CA TYR A 101 -11.55 -8.39 1.82
C TYR A 101 -10.52 -8.97 2.82
N ILE A 102 -9.71 -9.95 2.41
CA ILE A 102 -8.66 -10.53 3.26
C ILE A 102 -7.64 -9.45 3.67
N VAL A 103 -7.21 -8.60 2.73
CA VAL A 103 -6.29 -7.49 3.00
C VAL A 103 -6.88 -6.51 4.01
N ASN A 104 -8.16 -6.17 3.86
CA ASN A 104 -8.85 -5.25 4.76
C ASN A 104 -9.03 -5.86 6.16
N VAL A 105 -9.38 -7.14 6.27
CA VAL A 105 -9.47 -7.84 7.57
C VAL A 105 -8.12 -7.92 8.27
N PHE A 106 -7.03 -8.15 7.51
CA PHE A 106 -5.68 -8.14 8.06
C PHE A 106 -5.30 -6.73 8.58
N ALA A 107 -5.59 -5.68 7.81
CA ALA A 107 -5.35 -4.30 8.22
C ALA A 107 -6.16 -3.94 9.49
N ALA A 108 -7.43 -4.33 9.56
CA ALA A 108 -8.29 -4.10 10.72
C ALA A 108 -7.83 -4.88 11.97
N SER A 109 -7.29 -6.10 11.78
CA SER A 109 -6.72 -6.90 12.87
C SER A 109 -5.45 -6.25 13.46
N LEU A 110 -4.65 -5.59 12.61
CA LEU A 110 -3.50 -4.81 13.03
C LEU A 110 -3.94 -3.55 13.80
N GLU A 111 -4.99 -2.87 13.33
CA GLU A 111 -5.59 -1.70 13.97
C GLU A 111 -6.09 -1.98 15.39
N ALA A 112 -6.87 -3.06 15.57
CA ALA A 112 -7.44 -3.44 16.87
C ALA A 112 -6.35 -3.68 17.94
N ARG A 113 -5.19 -4.24 17.56
CA ARG A 113 -4.07 -4.50 18.47
C ARG A 113 -3.35 -3.21 18.86
N MET A 114 -3.10 -2.33 17.89
CA MET A 114 -2.47 -1.03 18.15
C MET A 114 -3.35 -0.14 19.05
N SER A 115 -4.67 -0.19 18.85
CA SER A 115 -5.62 0.53 19.70
C SER A 115 -5.58 0.05 21.15
N GLY A 116 -5.46 -1.27 21.40
CA GLY A 116 -5.33 -1.85 22.74
C GLY A 116 -4.05 -1.43 23.46
N ASP A 117 -2.89 -1.55 22.79
CA ASP A 117 -1.59 -1.15 23.37
C ASP A 117 -1.52 0.35 23.69
N LEU A 118 -2.20 1.19 22.88
CA LEU A 118 -2.30 2.62 23.15
C LEU A 118 -3.24 2.96 24.30
N PHE A 119 -4.36 2.23 24.42
CA PHE A 119 -5.29 2.40 25.52
C PHE A 119 -4.63 2.04 26.87
N ASP A 120 -3.87 0.95 26.91
CA ASP A 120 -3.09 0.56 28.10
C ASP A 120 -2.01 1.59 28.44
N LYS A 121 -1.37 2.20 27.44
CA LYS A 121 -0.37 3.26 27.66
C LYS A 121 -0.98 4.58 28.12
N MET A 122 -2.20 4.91 27.65
CA MET A 122 -2.97 6.04 28.15
C MET A 122 -3.41 5.82 29.60
N LEU A 123 -3.82 4.60 29.95
CA LEU A 123 -4.17 4.24 31.34
C LEU A 123 -2.96 4.18 32.28
N ALA A 124 -1.78 3.89 31.76
CA ALA A 124 -0.53 3.86 32.51
C ALA A 124 0.12 5.26 32.71
N LEU A 125 -0.43 6.33 32.12
CA LEU A 125 0.15 7.66 32.26
C LEU A 125 -0.19 8.27 33.64
N PRO A 126 0.81 8.58 34.50
CA PRO A 126 0.56 9.20 35.80
C PRO A 126 -0.01 10.61 35.62
N ILE A 127 -1.06 10.90 36.40
CA ILE A 127 -1.99 12.06 36.34
C ILE A 127 -1.29 13.43 36.49
N HIS A 128 0.03 13.46 36.75
CA HIS A 128 0.80 14.66 37.05
C HIS A 128 1.23 15.49 35.82
N GLN A 129 0.86 15.11 34.60
CA GLN A 129 1.17 15.86 33.37
C GLN A 129 -0.07 16.33 32.59
N MET A 130 -1.28 16.12 33.14
CA MET A 130 -2.54 16.58 32.53
C MET A 130 -2.76 18.07 32.78
N ASP A 131 -2.10 18.91 32.00
CA ASP A 131 -2.47 20.33 31.88
C ASP A 131 -3.61 20.46 30.86
N ALA A 132 -4.72 21.09 31.25
CA ALA A 132 -6.03 21.02 30.60
C ALA A 132 -6.11 21.50 29.13
N ASN A 133 -5.04 22.10 28.59
CA ASN A 133 -4.92 22.56 27.20
C ASN A 133 -4.09 21.63 26.29
N SER A 134 -3.58 20.50 26.82
CA SER A 134 -2.70 19.57 26.09
C SER A 134 -3.38 18.28 25.65
N THR A 135 -4.58 17.99 26.16
CA THR A 135 -5.32 16.75 25.93
C THR A 135 -5.80 16.61 24.48
N THR A 136 -6.34 17.69 23.89
CA THR A 136 -6.84 17.70 22.51
C THR A 136 -5.72 17.52 21.47
N ARG A 137 -4.50 18.03 21.76
CA ARG A 137 -3.35 17.92 20.85
C ARG A 137 -2.65 16.56 20.92
N LEU A 138 -2.74 15.86 22.05
CA LEU A 138 -2.17 14.53 22.24
C LEU A 138 -3.05 13.45 21.59
N GLU A 139 -4.37 13.57 21.70
CA GLU A 139 -5.34 12.69 21.03
C GLU A 139 -5.22 12.78 19.50
N ASP A 140 -5.21 13.99 18.93
CA ASP A 140 -5.07 14.19 17.48
C ASP A 140 -3.72 13.68 16.93
N SER A 141 -2.64 13.87 17.69
CA SER A 141 -1.30 13.38 17.31
C SER A 141 -1.19 11.85 17.37
N VAL A 142 -1.87 11.23 18.33
CA VAL A 142 -1.91 9.77 18.49
C VAL A 142 -2.77 9.11 17.42
N GLN A 143 -3.94 9.68 17.14
CA GLN A 143 -4.87 9.17 16.15
C GLN A 143 -4.30 9.31 14.73
N SER A 144 -3.62 10.43 14.44
CA SER A 144 -2.92 10.64 13.16
C SER A 144 -1.70 9.72 12.98
N LEU A 145 -0.93 9.42 14.04
CA LEU A 145 0.18 8.47 13.97
C LEU A 145 -0.32 7.03 13.73
N THR A 146 -1.44 6.64 14.35
CA THR A 146 -2.05 5.32 14.13
C THR A 146 -2.64 5.23 12.73
N GLY A 147 -3.38 6.26 12.29
CA GLY A 147 -3.91 6.37 10.92
C GLY A 147 -2.84 6.31 9.84
N LEU A 148 -1.71 7.00 10.03
CA LEU A 148 -0.58 6.99 9.10
C LEU A 148 0.06 5.59 9.01
N LYS A 149 0.29 4.93 10.14
CA LYS A 149 0.83 3.56 10.17
C LYS A 149 -0.09 2.57 9.44
N MET A 150 -1.40 2.70 9.61
CA MET A 150 -2.39 1.85 8.97
C MET A 150 -2.47 2.07 7.47
N PHE A 151 -2.47 3.34 7.03
CA PHE A 151 -2.43 3.68 5.61
C PHE A 151 -1.18 3.07 4.95
N ILE A 152 -0.01 3.25 5.55
CA ILE A 152 1.23 2.70 5.00
C ILE A 152 1.22 1.17 5.06
N SER A 153 0.74 0.55 6.14
CA SER A 153 0.63 -0.91 6.25
C SER A 153 -0.27 -1.51 5.16
N ARG A 154 -1.47 -0.94 4.95
CA ARG A 154 -2.38 -1.37 3.88
C ARG A 154 -1.73 -1.17 2.51
N ASN A 155 -1.10 -0.03 2.29
CA ASN A 155 -0.40 0.26 1.04
C ASN A 155 0.76 -0.70 0.78
N VAL A 156 1.54 -1.05 1.81
CA VAL A 156 2.64 -2.03 1.72
C VAL A 156 2.11 -3.43 1.43
N LEU A 157 1.00 -3.83 2.07
CA LEU A 157 0.37 -5.13 1.80
C LEU A 157 -0.11 -5.21 0.35
N SER A 158 -0.86 -4.21 -0.12
CA SER A 158 -1.34 -4.12 -1.50
C SER A 158 -0.19 -4.09 -2.50
N ALA A 159 0.84 -3.27 -2.26
CA ALA A 159 2.02 -3.19 -3.11
C ALA A 159 2.77 -4.53 -3.19
N THR A 160 2.78 -5.33 -2.12
CA THR A 160 3.38 -6.67 -2.13
C THR A 160 2.60 -7.62 -3.06
N PHE A 161 1.26 -7.54 -3.04
CA PHE A 161 0.40 -8.33 -3.92
C PHE A 161 0.46 -7.86 -5.39
N GLU A 162 0.64 -6.57 -5.63
CA GLU A 162 0.92 -6.03 -6.97
C GLU A 162 2.30 -6.48 -7.47
N ALA A 163 3.31 -6.50 -6.61
CA ALA A 163 4.63 -7.02 -6.94
C ALA A 163 4.59 -8.52 -7.28
N ALA A 164 3.67 -9.30 -6.70
CA ALA A 164 3.43 -10.69 -7.12
C ALA A 164 2.99 -10.76 -8.60
N GLY A 165 2.31 -9.73 -9.10
CA GLY A 165 1.99 -9.59 -10.51
C GLY A 165 3.21 -9.55 -11.41
N LEU A 166 4.29 -8.89 -10.98
CA LEU A 166 5.55 -8.86 -11.74
C LEU A 166 6.11 -10.27 -11.94
N LEU A 167 5.92 -11.18 -10.97
CA LEU A 167 6.35 -12.58 -11.12
C LEU A 167 5.59 -13.34 -12.22
N VAL A 168 4.37 -12.90 -12.56
CA VAL A 168 3.59 -13.47 -13.66
C VAL A 168 3.88 -12.73 -14.97
N PHE A 169 3.84 -11.41 -14.95
CA PHE A 169 3.99 -10.58 -16.15
C PHE A 169 5.40 -10.65 -16.74
N LEU A 170 6.44 -10.60 -15.91
CA LEU A 170 7.81 -10.49 -16.38
C LEU A 170 8.28 -11.73 -17.15
N PRO A 171 8.07 -12.98 -16.67
CA PRO A 171 8.41 -14.18 -17.44
C PRO A 171 7.66 -14.26 -18.77
N ILE A 172 6.36 -13.96 -18.77
CA ILE A 172 5.54 -13.99 -20.00
C ILE A 172 6.06 -12.99 -21.03
N LEU A 173 6.42 -11.78 -20.58
CA LEU A 173 6.99 -10.74 -21.44
C LEU A 173 8.32 -11.18 -22.06
N PHE A 174 9.22 -11.76 -21.25
CA PHE A 174 10.50 -12.28 -21.73
C PHE A 174 10.34 -13.44 -22.70
N LEU A 175 9.37 -14.33 -22.48
CA LEU A 175 9.04 -15.41 -23.40
C LEU A 175 8.51 -14.89 -24.74
N TYR A 176 7.76 -13.78 -24.74
CA TYR A 176 7.23 -13.17 -25.96
C TYR A 176 8.33 -12.45 -26.76
N SER A 177 9.12 -11.59 -26.11
CA SER A 177 10.27 -10.91 -26.73
C SER A 177 11.22 -10.37 -25.67
N THR A 178 12.45 -10.89 -25.67
CA THR A 178 13.53 -10.43 -24.77
C THR A 178 13.82 -8.94 -24.92
N LEU A 179 13.78 -8.42 -26.15
CA LEU A 179 14.03 -7.00 -26.41
C LEU A 179 12.94 -6.13 -25.79
N LEU A 180 11.66 -6.50 -25.94
CA LEU A 180 10.55 -5.78 -25.34
C LEU A 180 10.62 -5.84 -23.80
N GLY A 181 11.07 -6.97 -23.25
CA GLY A 181 11.36 -7.15 -21.83
C GLY A 181 12.32 -6.10 -21.27
N PHE A 182 13.48 -5.94 -21.91
CA PHE A 182 14.46 -4.94 -21.51
C PHE A 182 13.95 -3.50 -21.63
N ILE A 183 13.15 -3.20 -22.66
CA ILE A 183 12.54 -1.87 -22.82
C ILE A 183 11.60 -1.56 -21.65
N VAL A 184 10.71 -2.49 -21.30
CA VAL A 184 9.76 -2.30 -20.19
C VAL A 184 10.49 -2.12 -18.86
N LEU A 185 11.53 -2.92 -18.61
CA LEU A 185 12.39 -2.75 -17.42
C LEU A 185 13.09 -1.39 -17.40
N GLY A 186 13.58 -0.91 -18.54
CA GLY A 186 14.17 0.42 -18.66
C GLY A 186 13.19 1.53 -18.29
N PHE A 187 11.95 1.46 -18.80
CA PHE A 187 10.89 2.40 -18.42
C PHE A 187 10.51 2.29 -16.94
N ALA A 188 10.42 1.09 -16.39
CA ALA A 188 10.10 0.88 -14.98
C ALA A 188 11.16 1.52 -14.07
N ILE A 189 12.45 1.36 -14.39
CA ILE A 189 13.55 2.00 -13.65
C ILE A 189 13.47 3.52 -13.79
N PHE A 190 13.21 4.04 -15.00
CA PHE A 190 13.07 5.47 -15.24
C PHE A 190 11.91 6.10 -14.44
N LEU A 191 10.76 5.43 -14.39
CA LEU A 191 9.62 5.89 -13.59
C LEU A 191 9.96 5.84 -12.08
N GLY A 192 10.65 4.79 -11.63
CA GLY A 192 11.10 4.67 -10.24
C GLY A 192 12.08 5.78 -9.83
N THR A 193 13.05 6.10 -10.68
CA THR A 193 14.01 7.19 -10.42
C THR A 193 13.33 8.56 -10.48
N SER A 194 12.40 8.77 -11.41
CA SER A 194 11.59 9.99 -11.49
C SER A 194 10.80 10.23 -10.19
N SER A 195 10.15 9.20 -9.66
CA SER A 195 9.43 9.27 -8.38
C SER A 195 10.37 9.60 -7.21
N TYR A 196 11.55 8.98 -7.17
CA TYR A 196 12.56 9.25 -6.14
C TYR A 196 13.06 10.70 -6.20
N ILE A 197 13.30 11.24 -7.40
CA ILE A 197 13.71 12.63 -7.60
C ILE A 197 12.63 13.60 -7.13
N PHE A 198 11.37 13.35 -7.49
CA PHE A 198 10.25 14.22 -7.09
C PHE A 198 10.12 14.30 -5.57
N LYS A 199 10.22 13.15 -4.89
CA LYS A 199 10.22 13.08 -3.42
C LYS A 199 11.41 13.84 -2.81
N ASN A 200 12.57 13.81 -3.47
CA ASN A 200 13.76 14.53 -3.02
C ASN A 200 13.64 16.06 -3.22
N ILE A 201 12.90 16.51 -4.24
CA ILE A 201 12.62 17.94 -4.49
C ILE A 201 11.66 18.49 -3.43
N GLU A 202 10.59 17.76 -3.11
CA GLU A 202 9.61 18.16 -2.08
C GLU A 202 10.28 18.30 -0.70
N LYS A 203 11.19 17.39 -0.36
CA LYS A 203 12.02 17.48 0.84
C LYS A 203 12.93 18.71 0.89
N LYS A 204 13.25 19.30 -0.25
CA LYS A 204 14.12 20.48 -0.37
C LYS A 204 13.34 21.80 -0.33
N THR A 205 12.06 21.78 -0.71
CA THR A 205 11.17 22.96 -0.72
C THR A 205 10.54 23.26 0.66
N ILE A 206 10.41 22.25 1.53
CA ILE A 206 9.82 22.40 2.88
C ILE A 206 10.89 22.78 3.93
N ARG A 207 12.12 23.09 3.52
CA ARG A 207 13.22 23.49 4.42
C ARG A 207 13.50 24.99 4.37
#